data_AF-A0A9D2HPS5-F1
#
_entry.id   AF-A0A9D2HPS5-F1
#
_cell.length_a   1.000
_cell.length_b   1.000
_cell.length_c   1.000
_cell.angle_alpha   90.00
_cell.angle_beta   90.00
_cell.angle_gamma   90.00
#
_symmetry.space_group_name_H-M   'P 1'
#
loop_
_entity.id
_entity.type
_entity.pdbx_description
1 polymer ?
#
loop_
_entity_poly.entity_id
_entity_poly.type
_entity_poly.pdbx_seq_one_letter_code
_entity_poly.pdbx_strand_id
1 'polypeptide(L)' 'WNVKGNTTEQTAALGIDALESFIREIGLPTRWSEMGITDETVLRAAADTCLLMPGCCKLFTRDEPFEVLKKKL' A
#
# COMPACT_ATOMS: atom_id res chain seq x y z
N TRP A 1 -1.72 11.82 14.08
CA TRP A 1 -0.28 11.59 13.90
C TRP A 1 0.56 12.87 13.88
N ASN A 2 0.07 14.02 13.41
CA ASN A 2 0.75 15.34 13.48
C ASN A 2 2.26 15.30 13.13
N VAL A 3 2.62 14.53 12.11
CA VAL A 3 4.00 14.34 11.66
C VAL A 3 4.48 15.56 10.87
N LYS A 4 5.74 15.94 11.05
CA LYS A 4 6.37 17.06 10.32
C LYS A 4 7.86 16.78 10.09
N GLY A 5 8.25 16.69 8.82
CA GLY A 5 9.64 16.62 8.39
C GLY A 5 10.17 17.98 7.94
N ASN A 6 11.45 18.02 7.58
CA ASN A 6 12.11 19.20 7.02
C ASN A 6 11.71 19.44 5.56
N THR A 7 11.27 18.41 4.84
CA THR A 7 10.72 18.50 3.49
C THR A 7 9.35 17.85 3.41
N THR A 8 8.64 18.12 2.31
CA THR A 8 7.35 17.50 2.01
C THR A 8 7.48 15.98 1.91
N GLU A 9 8.52 15.49 1.24
CA GLU A 9 8.80 14.06 1.05
C GLU A 9 9.08 13.38 2.38
N GLN A 10 9.87 14.03 3.25
CA GLN A 10 10.14 13.52 4.59
C GLN A 10 8.86 13.48 5.43
N THR A 11 8.01 14.51 5.34
CA THR A 11 6.72 14.53 6.04
C THR A 11 5.80 13.41 5.55
N ALA A 12 5.75 13.16 4.24
CA ALA A 12 4.99 12.07 3.65
C ALA A 12 5.49 10.70 4.11
N ALA A 13 6.81 10.47 4.12
CA ALA A 13 7.42 9.24 4.60
C ALA A 13 7.09 8.98 6.09
N LEU A 14 7.27 9.99 6.94
CA LEU A 14 6.90 9.90 8.36
C LEU A 14 5.40 9.61 8.56
N GLY A 15 4.55 10.12 7.68
CA GLY A 15 3.12 9.83 7.68
C GLY A 15 2.80 8.38 7.35
N ILE A 16 3.53 7.78 6.40
CA ILE A 16 3.40 6.36 6.07
C ILE A 16 3.85 5.50 7.25
N ASP A 17 4.98 5.81 7.87
CA ASP A 17 5.50 5.06 9.03
C ASP A 17 4.56 5.14 10.23
N ALA A 18 4.02 6.33 10.49
CA ALA A 18 2.98 6.56 11.49
C ALA A 18 1.73 5.70 11.24
N LEU A 19 1.26 5.64 9.99
CA LEU A 19 0.11 4.81 9.63
C LEU A 19 0.42 3.31 9.79
N GLU A 20 1.61 2.86 9.40
CA GLU A 20 2.01 1.45 9.58
C GLU A 20 2.05 1.08 11.08
N SER A 21 2.61 1.95 11.92
CA SER A 21 2.62 1.76 13.38
C SER A 21 1.21 1.66 13.95
N PHE A 22 0.28 2.50 13.48
CA PHE A 22 -1.12 2.43 13.90
C PHE A 22 -1.75 1.08 13.60
N ILE A 23 -1.58 0.60 12.36
CA ILE A 23 -2.17 -0.64 11.89
C ILE A 23 -1.68 -1.81 12.76
N ARG A 24 -0.39 -1.84 13.10
CA ARG A 24 0.18 -2.82 14.04
C ARG A 24 -0.41 -2.68 15.44
N GLU A 25 -0.55 -1.46 15.96
CA GLU A 25 -1.06 -1.18 17.30
C GLU A 25 -2.49 -1.72 17.49
N ILE A 26 -3.33 -1.58 16.46
CA ILE A 26 -4.71 -2.11 16.49
C ILE A 26 -4.81 -3.60 16.14
N GLY A 27 -3.67 -4.29 15.97
CA GLY A 27 -3.60 -5.73 15.71
C GLY A 27 -3.93 -6.14 14.28
N LEU A 28 -3.89 -5.21 13.32
CA LEU A 28 -4.09 -5.51 11.90
C LEU A 28 -2.75 -5.83 11.21
N PRO A 29 -2.78 -6.68 10.16
CA PRO A 29 -1.60 -7.00 9.38
C PRO A 29 -1.13 -5.80 8.56
N THR A 30 0.18 -5.65 8.46
CA THR A 30 0.85 -4.62 7.63
C THR A 30 1.44 -5.18 6.35
N ARG A 31 1.48 -6.51 6.22
CA ARG A 31 2.04 -7.25 5.09
C ARG A 31 1.12 -8.39 4.68
N TRP A 32 1.16 -8.75 3.40
CA TRP A 32 0.41 -9.88 2.86
C TRP A 32 0.82 -11.21 3.50
N SER A 33 2.11 -11.37 3.77
CA SER A 33 2.68 -12.55 4.44
C SER A 33 2.16 -12.76 5.86
N GLU A 34 1.83 -11.69 6.61
CA GLU A 34 1.20 -11.78 7.94
C GLU A 34 -0.23 -12.36 7.87
N MET A 35 -0.86 -12.30 6.70
CA MET A 35 -2.15 -12.95 6.40
C MET A 35 -2.00 -14.34 5.77
N GLY A 36 -0.77 -14.83 5.58
CA GLY A 36 -0.49 -16.08 4.86
C GLY A 36 -0.56 -15.97 3.34
N ILE A 37 -0.64 -14.75 2.79
CA ILE A 37 -0.64 -14.52 1.33
C ILE A 37 0.81 -14.36 0.88
N THR A 38 1.35 -15.40 0.27
CA THR A 38 2.71 -15.41 -0.30
C THR A 38 2.73 -15.67 -1.81
N ASP A 39 1.59 -16.02 -2.39
CA ASP A 39 1.46 -16.36 -3.80
C ASP A 39 1.13 -15.11 -4.62
N GLU A 40 2.04 -14.74 -5.53
CA GLU A 40 1.85 -13.61 -6.43
C GLU A 40 0.65 -13.79 -7.38
N THR A 41 0.21 -15.02 -7.65
CA THR A 41 -0.96 -15.26 -8.51
C THR A 41 -2.24 -14.69 -7.90
N VAL A 42 -2.35 -14.70 -6.56
CA VAL A 42 -3.47 -14.08 -5.83
C VAL A 42 -3.44 -12.56 -6.01
N LEU A 43 -2.23 -11.95 -5.94
CA LEU A 43 -2.06 -10.51 -6.17
C LEU A 43 -2.39 -10.13 -7.62
N ARG A 44 -2.02 -10.98 -8.59
CA ARG A 44 -2.35 -10.78 -10.00
C ARG A 44 -3.86 -10.79 -10.23
N ALA A 45 -4.56 -11.79 -9.71
CA ALA A 45 -6.01 -11.87 -9.83
C ALA A 45 -6.71 -10.66 -9.18
N ALA A 46 -6.22 -10.17 -8.04
CA ALA A 46 -6.73 -8.96 -7.40
C ALA A 46 -6.46 -7.69 -8.24
N ALA A 47 -5.27 -7.55 -8.83
CA ALA A 47 -4.94 -6.43 -9.69
C ALA A 47 -5.79 -6.39 -10.97
N ASP A 48 -5.99 -7.55 -11.60
CA ASP A 48 -6.74 -7.67 -12.86
C ASP A 48 -8.24 -7.35 -12.68
N THR A 49 -8.80 -7.69 -11.51
CA THR A 49 -10.21 -7.41 -11.16
C THR A 49 -10.43 -6.03 -10.56
N CYS A 50 -9.36 -5.32 -10.18
CA CYS A 50 -9.43 -3.98 -9.61
C CYS A 50 -9.95 -2.95 -10.64
N LEU A 51 -10.86 -2.09 -10.20
CA LEU A 51 -11.38 -0.99 -11.02
C LEU A 51 -10.39 0.19 -11.02
N LEU A 52 -9.96 0.61 -12.20
CA LEU A 52 -9.14 1.80 -12.36
C LEU A 52 -10.04 3.04 -12.36
N MET A 53 -10.17 3.69 -11.20
CA MET A 53 -11.00 4.89 -11.09
C MET A 53 -10.25 6.14 -11.61
N PRO A 54 -10.88 6.96 -12.46
CA PRO A 54 -10.25 8.15 -13.02
C PRO A 54 -10.06 9.31 -12.02
N GLY A 55 -10.71 9.26 -10.85
CA GLY A 55 -10.62 10.30 -9.81
C GLY A 55 -9.48 10.14 -8.80
N CYS A 56 -8.63 9.12 -8.94
CA CYS A 56 -7.54 8.88 -8.00
C CYS A 56 -6.38 9.88 -8.17
N CYS A 57 -5.59 10.09 -7.12
CA CYS A 57 -4.41 10.96 -7.14
C CYS A 57 -3.36 10.55 -8.19
N LYS A 58 -3.41 9.28 -8.62
CA LYS A 58 -2.66 8.73 -9.74
C LYS A 58 -3.60 7.94 -10.63
N LEU A 59 -3.53 8.17 -11.94
CA LEU A 59 -4.12 7.30 -12.95
C LEU A 59 -3.18 6.12 -13.17
N PHE A 60 -3.63 4.93 -12.77
CA PHE A 60 -2.88 3.70 -12.95
C PHE A 60 -3.11 3.12 -14.35
N THR A 61 -2.08 2.49 -14.92
CA THR A 61 -2.25 1.57 -16.05
C THR A 61 -2.65 0.17 -15.57
N ARG A 62 -2.89 -0.79 -16.47
CA ARG A 62 -3.37 -2.11 -16.06
C ARG A 62 -2.37 -2.94 -15.24
N ASP A 63 -1.08 -2.77 -15.47
CA ASP A 63 -0.05 -3.55 -14.77
C ASP A 63 0.47 -2.90 -13.49
N GLU A 64 0.37 -1.57 -13.37
CA GLU A 64 0.90 -0.85 -12.20
C GLU A 64 0.28 -1.26 -10.85
N PRO A 65 -1.03 -1.58 -10.73
CA PRO A 65 -1.60 -2.07 -9.49
C PRO A 65 -0.93 -3.35 -9.00
N PHE A 66 -0.61 -4.28 -9.92
CA PHE A 66 0.09 -5.51 -9.56
C PHE A 66 1.47 -5.21 -8.98
N GLU A 67 2.24 -4.32 -9.63
CA GLU A 67 3.57 -3.92 -9.13
C GLU A 67 3.49 -3.23 -7.76
N VAL A 68 2.44 -2.45 -7.49
CA VAL A 68 2.20 -1.86 -6.17
C VAL A 68 1.91 -2.94 -5.12
N LEU A 69 1.05 -3.91 -5.43
CA LEU A 69 0.72 -5.01 -4.52
C LEU A 69 1.97 -5.85 -4.21
N LYS A 70 2.79 -6.14 -5.22
CA LYS A 70 4.02 -6.94 -5.12
C LYS A 70 5.10 -6.27 -4.26
N LYS A 71 5.25 -4.94 -4.30
CA LYS A 71 6.24 -4.21 -3.49
C LYS A 71 6.11 -4.40 -1.97
N LYS A 72 4.96 -4.90 -1.50
CA LYS A 72 4.65 -5.09 -0.07
C LYS A 72 4.31 -6.55 0.28
N LEU A 73 4.65 -7.51 -0.60
CA LEU A 73 4.67 -8.94 -0.26
C LEU A 73 5.67 -9.20 0.89
#